data_AF-A0AAW3YMA1-F1
#
_entry.id   AF-A0AAW3YMA1-F1
#
_cell.length_a   1.000
_cell.length_b   1.000
_cell.length_c   1.000
_cell.angle_alpha   90.00
_cell.angle_beta   90.00
_cell.angle_gamma   90.00
#
_symmetry.space_group_name_H-M   'P 1'
#
loop_
_entity.id
_entity.type
_entity.pdbx_description
1 polymer ?
#
loop_
_entity_poly.entity_id
_entity_poly.type
_entity_poly.pdbx_seq_one_letter_code
_entity_poly.pdbx_strand_id
1 'polypeptide(L)'
;MEHFDIDKVSSKILHELLQYRRRFPESEHTIQYEEKKVTEVQLPRIRAFVEQRKPIECILPAFPTKSPNPRKVLGKLPDMAEKLSLIFLNSLCQRIQLYYPPGAKIIICSDGHVFSDLINVDDHTITDYQQEIEKLLHELGATHLSVFNLGDVESLTQYTRDYNKLRELMLKDYSSSIDEIKKILKENEEGVRLYRAITRFLYEDSLLPEYSGSKNALQKDARQRAVGVIQRSWAWGNLLAEHFPSAIRLSIHPQPIDSMKIGIHMMPTRDDWLTPWHGVAANVNGHFVLMKGDEVKQLHGKLIEIRGVPSHYLIETSYEENQVAEFLKTVEQVG
;
A
#
# COMPACT_ATOMS: atom_id res chain seq x y z
N MET A 1 11.12 -18.43 -33.06
CA MET A 1 11.28 -17.81 -31.72
C MET A 1 11.05 -16.33 -31.90
N GLU A 2 9.98 -15.77 -31.34
CA GLU A 2 9.79 -14.32 -31.33
C GLU A 2 10.99 -13.65 -30.65
N HIS A 3 11.64 -12.75 -31.36
CA HIS A 3 12.71 -11.93 -30.80
C HIS A 3 12.04 -10.73 -30.13
N PHE A 4 12.03 -10.71 -28.80
CA PHE A 4 11.58 -9.53 -28.06
C PHE A 4 12.58 -8.41 -28.30
N ASP A 5 12.10 -7.27 -28.77
CA ASP A 5 12.84 -6.01 -28.63
C ASP A 5 12.87 -5.67 -27.14
N ILE A 6 14.00 -5.98 -26.50
CA ILE A 6 14.20 -5.88 -25.04
C ILE A 6 13.92 -4.45 -24.57
N ASP A 7 14.40 -3.45 -25.30
CA ASP A 7 14.27 -2.05 -24.90
C ASP A 7 12.82 -1.58 -25.05
N LYS A 8 12.16 -1.96 -26.15
CA LYS A 8 10.74 -1.65 -26.38
C LYS A 8 9.83 -2.30 -25.35
N VAL A 9 10.04 -3.59 -25.04
CA VAL A 9 9.23 -4.31 -24.05
C VAL A 9 9.45 -3.72 -22.66
N SER A 10 10.71 -3.51 -22.24
CA SER A 10 11.03 -2.97 -20.92
C SER A 10 10.45 -1.57 -20.72
N SER A 11 10.54 -0.72 -21.74
CA SER A 11 9.96 0.63 -21.71
C SER A 11 8.43 0.60 -21.64
N LYS A 12 7.79 -0.33 -22.34
CA LYS A 12 6.33 -0.51 -22.29
C LYS A 12 5.85 -0.97 -20.91
N ILE A 13 6.58 -1.90 -20.26
CA ILE A 13 6.28 -2.36 -18.90
C ILE A 13 6.42 -1.19 -17.91
N LEU A 14 7.50 -0.40 -18.00
CA LEU A 14 7.68 0.75 -17.13
C LEU A 14 6.56 1.79 -17.32
N HIS A 15 6.19 2.08 -18.57
CA HIS A 15 5.11 3.01 -18.87
C HIS A 15 3.78 2.56 -18.24
N GLU A 16 3.47 1.26 -18.30
CA GLU A 16 2.29 0.68 -17.65
C GLU A 16 2.28 0.93 -16.13
N LEU A 17 3.44 0.83 -15.46
CA LEU A 17 3.55 1.11 -14.02
C LEU A 17 3.43 2.61 -13.71
N LEU A 18 4.00 3.48 -14.56
CA LEU A 18 4.03 4.92 -14.34
C LEU A 18 2.64 5.58 -14.43
N GLN A 19 1.71 4.97 -15.18
CA GLN A 19 0.30 5.42 -15.24
C GLN A 19 -0.35 5.46 -13.86
N TYR A 20 0.07 4.58 -12.95
CA TYR A 20 -0.52 4.46 -11.61
C TYR A 20 0.43 4.96 -10.52
N ARG A 21 1.44 5.78 -10.85
CA ARG A 21 2.43 6.19 -9.86
C ARG A 21 1.83 7.15 -8.83
N ARG A 22 1.95 6.81 -7.54
CA ARG A 22 1.68 7.75 -6.43
C ARG A 22 2.72 8.86 -6.42
N ARG A 23 2.28 10.11 -6.32
CA ARG A 23 3.16 11.29 -6.29
C ARG A 23 3.03 12.04 -4.98
N PHE A 24 4.06 12.80 -4.62
CA PHE A 24 3.90 13.75 -3.52
C PHE A 24 2.92 14.84 -3.99
N PRO A 25 1.96 15.28 -3.15
CA PRO A 25 0.99 16.31 -3.54
C PRO A 25 1.63 17.64 -3.95
N GLU A 26 2.82 17.91 -3.40
CA GLU A 26 3.62 19.10 -3.69
C GLU A 26 4.95 18.62 -4.30
N SER A 27 5.23 19.02 -5.54
CA SER A 27 6.51 18.80 -6.21
C SER A 27 6.90 20.05 -7.00
N GLU A 28 8.18 20.43 -6.91
CA GLU A 28 8.76 21.51 -7.69
C GLU A 28 9.13 21.06 -9.13
N HIS A 29 9.01 19.76 -9.42
CA HIS A 29 9.41 19.17 -10.68
C HIS A 29 8.22 18.96 -11.62
N THR A 30 8.45 19.10 -12.92
CA THR A 30 7.45 18.73 -13.93
C THR A 30 7.28 17.21 -13.99
N ILE A 31 6.09 16.76 -14.37
CA ILE A 31 5.77 15.32 -14.52
C ILE A 31 6.81 14.61 -15.41
N GLN A 32 7.21 15.24 -16.51
CA GLN A 32 8.18 14.71 -17.46
C GLN A 32 9.58 14.57 -16.85
N TYR A 33 10.00 15.52 -16.01
CA TYR A 33 11.29 15.42 -15.32
C TYR A 33 11.30 14.27 -14.33
N GLU A 34 10.25 14.14 -13.53
CA GLU A 34 10.13 13.05 -12.57
C GLU A 34 10.14 11.68 -13.25
N GLU A 35 9.36 11.52 -14.33
CA GLU A 35 9.31 10.26 -15.09
C GLU A 35 10.65 9.89 -15.71
N LYS A 36 11.41 10.88 -16.18
CA LYS A 36 12.78 10.66 -16.65
C LYS A 36 13.66 10.10 -15.52
N LYS A 37 13.60 10.69 -14.32
CA LYS A 37 14.40 10.23 -13.16
C LYS A 37 14.00 8.84 -12.68
N VAL A 38 12.70 8.56 -12.61
CA VAL A 38 12.22 7.22 -12.29
C VAL A 38 12.65 6.21 -13.36
N THR A 39 12.65 6.60 -14.63
CA THR A 39 13.12 5.75 -15.74
C THR A 39 14.59 5.40 -15.62
N GLU A 40 15.46 6.36 -15.26
CA GLU A 40 16.89 6.15 -15.05
C GLU A 40 17.15 5.04 -13.98
N VAL A 41 16.31 4.95 -12.96
CA VAL A 41 16.44 3.95 -11.88
C VAL A 41 15.79 2.61 -12.23
N GLN A 42 14.58 2.64 -12.79
CA GLN A 42 13.71 1.45 -12.85
C GLN A 42 13.85 0.66 -14.15
N LEU A 43 14.13 1.32 -15.27
CA LEU A 43 14.23 0.66 -16.57
C LEU A 43 15.33 -0.41 -16.61
N PRO A 44 16.55 -0.19 -16.07
CA PRO A 44 17.58 -1.23 -16.05
C PRO A 44 17.16 -2.47 -15.25
N ARG A 45 16.37 -2.30 -14.19
CA ARG A 45 15.89 -3.42 -13.35
C ARG A 45 14.86 -4.26 -14.08
N ILE A 46 13.89 -3.62 -14.76
CA ILE A 46 12.89 -4.30 -15.59
C ILE A 46 13.60 -5.03 -16.75
N ARG A 47 14.53 -4.35 -17.41
CA ARG A 47 15.33 -4.90 -18.51
C ARG A 47 16.04 -6.19 -18.13
N ALA A 48 16.60 -6.28 -16.92
CA ALA A 48 17.28 -7.48 -16.45
C ALA A 48 16.39 -8.73 -16.45
N PHE A 49 15.09 -8.61 -16.14
CA PHE A 49 14.14 -9.72 -16.24
C PHE A 49 13.79 -10.04 -17.70
N VAL A 50 13.58 -9.00 -18.53
CA VAL A 50 13.24 -9.15 -19.95
C VAL A 50 14.34 -9.87 -20.72
N GLU A 51 15.61 -9.50 -20.49
CA GLU A 51 16.80 -10.15 -21.06
C GLU A 51 16.88 -11.64 -20.71
N GLN A 52 16.50 -11.99 -19.47
CA GLN A 52 16.46 -13.37 -18.99
C GLN A 52 15.18 -14.12 -19.37
N ARG A 53 14.21 -13.45 -20.00
CA ARG A 53 12.87 -13.98 -20.30
C ARG A 53 12.16 -14.55 -19.06
N LYS A 54 12.37 -13.92 -17.91
CA LYS A 54 11.75 -14.30 -16.63
C LYS A 54 10.56 -13.39 -16.33
N PRO A 55 9.51 -13.90 -15.66
CA PRO A 55 8.44 -13.03 -15.16
C PRO A 55 9.02 -11.84 -14.39
N ILE A 56 8.49 -10.65 -14.60
CA ILE A 56 8.87 -9.48 -13.80
C ILE A 56 8.39 -9.74 -12.37
N GLU A 57 9.33 -9.86 -11.44
CA GLU A 57 9.01 -10.03 -10.03
C GLU A 57 8.90 -8.66 -9.37
N CYS A 58 7.74 -8.38 -8.77
CA CYS A 58 7.48 -7.19 -7.99
C CYS A 58 7.17 -7.59 -6.54
N ILE A 59 7.64 -6.81 -5.59
CA ILE A 59 7.23 -6.94 -4.19
C ILE A 59 6.52 -5.68 -3.71
N LEU A 60 5.47 -5.84 -2.91
CA LEU A 60 4.61 -4.77 -2.43
C LEU A 60 4.32 -4.93 -0.94
N PRO A 61 5.04 -4.22 -0.05
CA PRO A 61 4.67 -4.13 1.36
C PRO A 61 3.32 -3.42 1.51
N ALA A 62 2.28 -4.18 1.86
CA ALA A 62 0.89 -3.73 1.83
C ALA A 62 -0.05 -4.73 2.53
N PHE A 63 -1.30 -4.32 2.73
CA PHE A 63 -2.37 -5.13 3.33
C PHE A 63 -1.98 -5.69 4.72
N PRO A 64 -1.65 -4.83 5.70
CA PRO A 64 -1.31 -5.27 7.06
C PRO A 64 -2.52 -5.76 7.84
N THR A 65 -3.55 -4.91 7.94
CA THR A 65 -4.80 -5.07 8.68
C THR A 65 -5.64 -3.81 8.43
N LYS A 66 -6.97 -3.87 8.61
CA LYS A 66 -7.81 -2.66 8.69
C LYS A 66 -7.39 -1.77 9.86
N SER A 67 -7.54 -0.46 9.69
CA SER A 67 -7.41 0.54 10.76
C SER A 67 -8.27 0.14 11.97
N PRO A 68 -7.77 0.29 13.21
CA PRO A 68 -8.57 0.04 14.41
C PRO A 68 -9.68 1.07 14.63
N ASN A 69 -9.67 2.19 13.87
CA ASN A 69 -10.66 3.24 14.02
C ASN A 69 -11.92 2.97 13.19
N PRO A 70 -13.10 2.70 13.81
CA PRO A 70 -14.35 2.43 13.09
C PRO A 70 -14.90 3.64 12.33
N ARG A 71 -14.31 4.84 12.50
CA ARG A 71 -14.64 6.00 11.66
C ARG A 71 -14.06 5.88 10.26
N LYS A 72 -12.93 5.18 10.11
CA LYS A 72 -12.16 5.08 8.87
C LYS A 72 -12.59 3.93 7.97
N VAL A 73 -13.04 2.82 8.55
CA VAL A 73 -13.28 1.53 7.88
C VAL A 73 -14.63 0.92 8.27
N LEU A 74 -15.10 -0.07 7.50
CA LEU A 74 -16.40 -0.75 7.74
C LEU A 74 -16.34 -1.86 8.79
N GLY A 75 -15.15 -2.38 9.06
CA GLY A 75 -14.93 -3.51 9.97
C GLY A 75 -13.46 -3.87 10.05
N LYS A 76 -13.15 -5.01 10.66
CA LYS A 76 -11.77 -5.51 10.82
C LYS A 76 -11.27 -6.32 9.62
N LEU A 77 -12.16 -6.91 8.85
CA LEU A 77 -11.84 -7.78 7.71
C LEU A 77 -11.76 -6.99 6.40
N PRO A 78 -11.08 -7.53 5.36
CA PRO A 78 -11.08 -6.96 4.02
C PRO A 78 -12.52 -6.76 3.49
N ASP A 79 -12.75 -5.63 2.81
CA ASP A 79 -14.03 -5.29 2.19
C ASP A 79 -13.86 -5.03 0.68
N MET A 80 -14.79 -4.31 0.05
CA MET A 80 -14.72 -4.02 -1.38
C MET A 80 -13.45 -3.24 -1.76
N ALA A 81 -12.90 -2.43 -0.85
CA ALA A 81 -11.68 -1.66 -1.13
C ALA A 81 -10.49 -2.59 -1.40
N GLU A 82 -10.28 -3.60 -0.53
CA GLU A 82 -9.24 -4.61 -0.76
C GLU A 82 -9.54 -5.43 -2.00
N LYS A 83 -10.79 -5.88 -2.18
CA LYS A 83 -11.18 -6.70 -3.33
C LYS A 83 -10.86 -6.01 -4.67
N LEU A 84 -11.26 -4.75 -4.83
CA LEU A 84 -10.97 -3.98 -6.05
C LEU A 84 -9.47 -3.74 -6.25
N SER A 85 -8.74 -3.48 -5.16
CA SER A 85 -7.29 -3.31 -5.20
C SER A 85 -6.57 -4.57 -5.68
N LEU A 86 -6.97 -5.75 -5.19
CA LEU A 86 -6.42 -7.03 -5.61
C LEU A 86 -6.76 -7.35 -7.07
N ILE A 87 -8.00 -7.07 -7.51
CA ILE A 87 -8.40 -7.20 -8.92
C ILE A 87 -7.50 -6.32 -9.81
N PHE A 88 -7.28 -5.06 -9.42
CA PHE A 88 -6.42 -4.14 -10.15
C PHE A 88 -4.99 -4.68 -10.28
N LEU A 89 -4.37 -5.07 -9.16
CA LEU A 89 -2.99 -5.56 -9.14
C LEU A 89 -2.83 -6.82 -10.02
N ASN A 90 -3.76 -7.76 -9.94
CA ASN A 90 -3.74 -8.95 -10.79
C ASN A 90 -3.93 -8.59 -12.28
N SER A 91 -4.86 -7.68 -12.58
CA SER A 91 -5.13 -7.22 -13.94
C SER A 91 -3.93 -6.49 -14.55
N LEU A 92 -3.18 -5.72 -13.75
CA LEU A 92 -1.93 -5.09 -14.17
C LEU A 92 -0.92 -6.14 -14.66
N CYS A 93 -0.73 -7.23 -13.91
CA CYS A 93 0.14 -8.34 -14.34
C CYS A 93 -0.36 -9.03 -15.61
N GLN A 94 -1.68 -9.23 -15.75
CA GLN A 94 -2.29 -9.80 -16.96
C GLN A 94 -2.07 -8.91 -18.18
N ARG A 95 -2.22 -7.58 -18.05
CA ARG A 95 -1.96 -6.63 -19.15
C ARG A 95 -0.51 -6.67 -19.63
N ILE A 96 0.45 -6.79 -18.70
CA ILE A 96 1.87 -7.02 -19.06
C ILE A 96 2.03 -8.33 -19.83
N GLN A 97 1.36 -9.41 -19.39
CA GLN A 97 1.47 -10.72 -20.02
C GLN A 97 1.00 -10.75 -21.48
N LEU A 98 0.05 -9.87 -21.87
CA LEU A 98 -0.44 -9.78 -23.26
C LEU A 98 0.65 -9.47 -24.29
N TYR A 99 1.72 -8.79 -23.89
CA TYR A 99 2.82 -8.39 -24.79
C TYR A 99 4.20 -8.84 -24.31
N TYR A 100 4.30 -9.40 -23.11
CA TYR A 100 5.48 -10.06 -22.58
C TYR A 100 5.06 -11.42 -22.00
N PRO A 101 5.15 -12.52 -22.76
CA PRO A 101 4.57 -13.82 -22.37
C PRO A 101 4.95 -14.36 -20.98
N PRO A 102 6.19 -14.17 -20.46
CA PRO A 102 6.51 -14.53 -19.07
C PRO A 102 5.69 -13.75 -18.02
N GLY A 103 5.17 -12.58 -18.39
CA GLY A 103 4.28 -11.76 -17.59
C GLY A 103 4.98 -11.09 -16.41
N ALA A 104 4.19 -10.77 -15.40
CA ALA A 104 4.64 -10.24 -14.12
C ALA A 104 3.95 -10.97 -12.96
N LYS A 105 4.55 -10.89 -11.78
CA LYS A 105 3.97 -11.35 -10.51
C LYS A 105 4.18 -10.28 -9.44
N ILE A 106 3.21 -10.14 -8.56
CA ILE A 106 3.32 -9.26 -7.39
C ILE A 106 3.20 -10.09 -6.12
N ILE A 107 4.24 -10.04 -5.31
CA ILE A 107 4.28 -10.65 -3.99
C ILE A 107 3.87 -9.57 -2.99
N ILE A 108 2.70 -9.73 -2.37
CA ILE A 108 2.19 -8.86 -1.32
C ILE A 108 2.92 -9.22 -0.02
N CYS A 109 3.84 -8.36 0.41
CA CYS A 109 4.64 -8.57 1.59
C CYS A 109 3.94 -7.99 2.83
N SER A 110 2.96 -8.70 3.39
CA SER A 110 2.14 -8.19 4.49
C SER A 110 2.99 -7.81 5.70
N ASP A 111 2.79 -6.59 6.18
CA ASP A 111 3.51 -5.97 7.29
C ASP A 111 2.66 -5.86 8.57
N GLY A 112 1.50 -6.54 8.63
CA GLY A 112 0.62 -6.54 9.80
C GLY A 112 1.33 -7.04 11.06
N HIS A 113 1.86 -8.26 11.00
CA HIS A 113 2.60 -8.88 12.11
C HIS A 113 3.95 -8.20 12.39
N VAL A 114 4.42 -7.35 11.48
CA VAL A 114 5.58 -6.48 11.74
C VAL A 114 5.19 -5.38 12.72
N PHE A 115 4.00 -4.78 12.60
CA PHE A 115 3.63 -3.60 13.39
C PHE A 115 2.85 -3.89 14.67
N SER A 116 1.84 -4.77 14.64
CA SER A 116 0.96 -5.17 15.77
C SER A 116 0.80 -4.12 16.89
N ASP A 117 1.56 -4.25 17.98
CA ASP A 117 1.54 -3.39 19.16
C ASP A 117 1.71 -1.89 18.84
N LEU A 118 2.50 -1.55 17.82
CA LEU A 118 2.75 -0.15 17.45
C LEU A 118 1.56 0.51 16.76
N ILE A 119 0.66 -0.28 16.18
CA ILE A 119 -0.58 0.18 15.55
C ILE A 119 -1.82 -0.16 16.37
N ASN A 120 -1.64 -0.66 17.60
CA ASN A 120 -2.72 -1.08 18.50
C ASN A 120 -3.67 -2.12 17.88
N VAL A 121 -3.12 -3.09 17.15
CA VAL A 121 -3.87 -4.24 16.63
C VAL A 121 -3.19 -5.54 17.08
N ASP A 122 -3.96 -6.44 17.69
CA ASP A 122 -3.46 -7.72 18.15
C ASP A 122 -3.16 -8.68 16.98
N ASP A 123 -2.23 -9.61 17.20
CA ASP A 123 -1.79 -10.55 16.18
C ASP A 123 -2.93 -11.45 15.67
N HIS A 124 -3.94 -11.78 16.49
CA HIS A 124 -5.07 -12.60 16.03
C HIS A 124 -5.95 -11.85 15.01
N THR A 125 -6.26 -10.57 15.26
CA THR A 125 -6.96 -9.71 14.29
C THR A 125 -6.18 -9.61 12.97
N ILE A 126 -4.84 -9.53 13.04
CA ILE A 126 -3.98 -9.51 11.84
C ILE A 126 -4.07 -10.84 11.09
N THR A 127 -3.97 -11.97 11.79
CA THR A 127 -4.08 -13.30 11.19
C THR A 127 -5.44 -13.49 10.50
N ASP A 128 -6.55 -13.07 11.13
CA ASP A 128 -7.88 -13.17 10.53
C ASP A 128 -7.98 -12.32 9.24
N TYR A 129 -7.42 -11.11 9.26
CA TYR A 129 -7.35 -10.26 8.06
C TYR A 129 -6.53 -10.92 6.94
N GLN A 130 -5.37 -11.49 7.26
CA GLN A 130 -4.50 -12.16 6.29
C GLN A 130 -5.17 -13.39 5.67
N GLN A 131 -5.84 -14.21 6.47
CA GLN A 131 -6.60 -15.36 5.97
C GLN A 131 -7.71 -14.95 5.00
N GLU A 132 -8.42 -13.85 5.28
CA GLU A 132 -9.44 -13.33 4.36
C GLU A 132 -8.83 -12.71 3.08
N ILE A 133 -7.63 -12.13 3.13
CA ILE A 133 -6.90 -11.71 1.90
C ILE A 133 -6.58 -12.93 1.03
N GLU A 134 -6.04 -14.01 1.60
CA GLU A 134 -5.72 -15.23 0.85
C GLU A 134 -6.97 -15.87 0.23
N LYS A 135 -8.07 -15.90 0.99
CA LYS A 135 -9.37 -16.36 0.49
C LYS A 135 -9.88 -15.48 -0.65
N LEU A 136 -9.77 -14.16 -0.54
CA LEU A 136 -10.13 -13.25 -1.64
C LEU A 136 -9.28 -13.52 -2.89
N LEU A 137 -7.97 -13.75 -2.76
CA LEU A 137 -7.11 -14.10 -3.89
C LEU A 137 -7.59 -15.38 -4.60
N HIS A 138 -7.98 -16.40 -3.83
CA HIS A 138 -8.54 -17.64 -4.36
C HIS A 138 -9.90 -17.42 -5.04
N GLU A 139 -10.83 -16.71 -4.38
CA GLU A 139 -12.16 -16.41 -4.92
C GLU A 139 -12.10 -15.58 -6.21
N LEU A 140 -11.13 -14.68 -6.33
CA LEU A 140 -10.91 -13.86 -7.51
C LEU A 140 -10.18 -14.60 -8.65
N GLY A 141 -9.62 -15.79 -8.39
CA GLY A 141 -8.73 -16.45 -9.33
C GLY A 141 -7.47 -15.62 -9.65
N ALA A 142 -6.95 -14.89 -8.66
CA ALA A 142 -5.82 -13.98 -8.83
C ALA A 142 -4.48 -14.72 -8.94
N THR A 143 -4.20 -15.31 -10.09
CA THR A 143 -3.03 -16.18 -10.33
C THR A 143 -1.68 -15.47 -10.41
N HIS A 144 -1.66 -14.14 -10.49
CA HIS A 144 -0.42 -13.34 -10.54
C HIS A 144 -0.01 -12.74 -9.20
N LEU A 145 -0.82 -12.96 -8.16
CA LEU A 145 -0.60 -12.45 -6.82
C LEU A 145 -0.27 -13.59 -5.86
N SER A 146 0.64 -13.33 -4.93
CA SER A 146 0.91 -14.21 -3.78
C SER A 146 1.15 -13.35 -2.55
N VAL A 147 1.08 -13.96 -1.37
CA VAL A 147 1.36 -13.30 -0.08
C VAL A 147 2.70 -13.81 0.47
N PHE A 148 3.43 -12.93 1.14
CA PHE A 148 4.63 -13.25 1.91
C PHE A 148 4.56 -12.53 3.26
N ASN A 149 4.55 -13.29 4.34
CA ASN A 149 4.42 -12.82 5.70
C ASN A 149 5.75 -12.95 6.45
N LEU A 150 5.85 -12.30 7.61
CA LEU A 150 7.02 -12.42 8.49
C LEU A 150 7.30 -13.88 8.91
N GLY A 151 6.25 -14.70 9.06
CA GLY A 151 6.37 -16.12 9.38
C GLY A 151 6.86 -17.01 8.23
N ASP A 152 6.86 -16.51 7.00
CA ASP A 152 7.26 -17.26 5.80
C ASP A 152 8.77 -17.17 5.54
N VAL A 153 9.47 -16.31 6.27
CA VAL A 153 10.93 -16.18 6.20
C VAL A 153 11.56 -17.47 6.73
N GLU A 154 12.33 -18.15 5.89
CA GLU A 154 12.88 -19.50 6.17
C GLU A 154 13.56 -19.59 7.55
N SER A 155 14.40 -18.62 7.89
CA SER A 155 15.13 -18.53 9.18
C SER A 155 14.21 -18.33 10.40
N LEU A 156 12.96 -17.90 10.17
CA LEU A 156 11.99 -17.57 11.20
C LEU A 156 10.85 -18.59 11.33
N THR A 157 10.69 -19.53 10.38
CA THR A 157 9.59 -20.51 10.31
C THR A 157 9.35 -21.31 11.60
N GLN A 158 10.40 -21.56 12.38
CA GLN A 158 10.32 -22.27 13.67
C GLN A 158 9.59 -21.48 14.79
N TYR A 159 9.41 -20.16 14.62
CA TYR A 159 8.78 -19.26 15.59
C TYR A 159 7.41 -18.75 15.15
N THR A 160 6.77 -19.39 14.18
CA THR A 160 5.46 -18.98 13.62
C THR A 160 4.31 -18.88 14.62
N ARG A 161 4.49 -19.41 15.84
CA ARG A 161 3.53 -19.29 16.96
C ARG A 161 3.84 -18.16 17.95
N ASP A 162 4.97 -17.48 17.79
CA ASP A 162 5.42 -16.39 18.66
C ASP A 162 5.80 -15.16 17.84
N TYR A 163 4.80 -14.33 17.54
CA TYR A 163 4.99 -13.11 16.76
C TYR A 163 5.90 -12.07 17.44
N ASN A 164 5.96 -12.05 18.78
CA ASN A 164 6.92 -11.20 19.49
C ASN A 164 8.36 -11.65 19.19
N LYS A 165 8.60 -12.96 19.20
CA LYS A 165 9.91 -13.50 18.85
C LYS A 165 10.28 -13.25 17.39
N LEU A 166 9.32 -13.38 16.46
CA LEU A 166 9.53 -13.04 15.05
C LEU A 166 9.96 -11.58 14.88
N ARG A 167 9.26 -10.65 15.54
CA ARG A 167 9.61 -9.21 15.52
C ARG A 167 10.97 -8.94 16.13
N GLU A 168 11.31 -9.59 17.24
CA GLU A 168 12.63 -9.47 17.90
C GLU A 168 13.75 -9.90 16.96
N LEU A 169 13.62 -11.06 16.31
CA LEU A 169 14.63 -11.59 15.39
C LEU A 169 14.80 -10.70 14.15
N MET A 170 13.71 -10.25 13.55
CA MET A 170 13.77 -9.31 12.43
C MET A 170 14.47 -8.01 12.83
N LEU A 171 14.14 -7.45 14.00
CA LEU A 171 14.75 -6.21 14.47
C LEU A 171 16.25 -6.39 14.77
N LYS A 172 16.64 -7.53 15.33
CA LYS A 172 18.03 -7.84 15.65
C LYS A 172 18.92 -7.83 14.41
N ASP A 173 18.46 -8.41 13.31
CA ASP A 173 19.30 -8.64 12.14
C ASP A 173 19.16 -7.55 11.07
N TYR A 174 18.04 -6.83 11.03
CA TYR A 174 17.72 -5.90 9.94
C TYR A 174 17.48 -4.45 10.36
N SER A 175 17.56 -4.11 11.65
CA SER A 175 17.23 -2.77 12.16
C SER A 175 18.43 -1.99 12.69
N SER A 176 18.39 -0.67 12.48
CA SER A 176 19.22 0.28 13.23
C SER A 176 18.60 0.59 14.59
N SER A 177 19.40 1.12 15.51
CA SER A 177 18.91 1.56 16.82
C SER A 177 17.91 2.72 16.68
N ILE A 178 17.00 2.85 17.64
CA ILE A 178 16.01 3.95 17.67
C ILE A 178 16.68 5.33 17.58
N ASP A 179 17.86 5.50 18.16
CA ASP A 179 18.57 6.79 18.14
C ASP A 179 19.18 7.09 16.77
N GLU A 180 19.69 6.09 16.07
CA GLU A 180 20.12 6.23 14.66
C GLU A 180 18.93 6.54 13.76
N ILE A 181 17.79 5.86 13.93
CA ILE A 181 16.57 6.15 13.18
C ILE A 181 16.15 7.61 13.39
N LYS A 182 16.12 8.09 14.65
CA LYS A 182 15.80 9.50 14.95
C LYS A 182 16.81 10.47 14.33
N LYS A 183 18.08 10.10 14.26
CA LYS A 183 19.12 10.93 13.65
C LYS A 183 18.84 11.06 12.15
N ILE A 184 18.68 9.94 11.44
CA ILE A 184 18.39 9.91 10.00
C ILE A 184 17.12 10.70 9.66
N LEU A 185 16.05 10.52 10.45
CA LEU A 185 14.78 11.25 10.22
C LEU A 185 14.90 12.77 10.37
N LYS A 186 15.94 13.27 11.05
CA LYS A 186 16.20 14.71 11.23
C LYS A 186 17.20 15.27 10.22
N GLU A 187 17.92 14.41 9.48
CA GLU A 187 19.01 14.83 8.60
C GLU A 187 18.52 15.54 7.33
N ASN A 188 17.31 15.22 6.86
CA ASN A 188 16.73 15.83 5.66
C ASN A 188 15.21 16.02 5.77
N GLU A 189 14.66 16.83 4.87
CA GLU A 189 13.22 17.13 4.85
C GLU A 189 12.34 15.91 4.57
N GLU A 190 12.83 14.95 3.78
CA GLU A 190 12.08 13.72 3.46
C GLU A 190 11.86 12.85 4.70
N GLY A 191 12.88 12.69 5.53
CA GLY A 191 12.80 12.01 6.82
C GLY A 191 11.78 12.68 7.74
N VAL A 192 11.79 14.02 7.80
CA VAL A 192 10.81 14.79 8.59
C VAL A 192 9.40 14.62 8.03
N ARG A 193 9.22 14.65 6.70
CA ARG A 193 7.94 14.41 6.03
C ARG A 193 7.39 13.02 6.35
N LEU A 194 8.22 11.98 6.25
CA LEU A 194 7.85 10.61 6.61
C LEU A 194 7.41 10.52 8.07
N TYR A 195 8.21 11.05 8.99
CA TYR A 195 7.86 11.05 10.42
C TYR A 195 6.53 11.73 10.70
N ARG A 196 6.27 12.88 10.08
CA ARG A 196 4.99 13.60 10.20
C ARG A 196 3.82 12.79 9.64
N ALA A 197 4.00 12.16 8.48
CA ALA A 197 2.97 11.32 7.86
C ALA A 197 2.59 10.14 8.75
N ILE A 198 3.58 9.36 9.21
CA ILE A 198 3.36 8.22 10.10
C ILE A 198 2.71 8.67 11.42
N THR A 199 3.19 9.77 12.02
CA THR A 199 2.58 10.33 13.23
C THR A 199 1.10 10.69 13.02
N ARG A 200 0.76 11.28 11.87
CA ARG A 200 -0.62 11.63 11.54
C ARG A 200 -1.50 10.37 11.42
N PHE A 201 -1.01 9.32 10.74
CA PHE A 201 -1.76 8.06 10.63
C PHE A 201 -2.03 7.45 12.00
N LEU A 202 -1.00 7.33 12.84
CA LEU A 202 -1.14 6.76 14.17
C LEU A 202 -2.08 7.59 15.06
N TYR A 203 -2.05 8.91 14.94
CA TYR A 203 -2.96 9.80 15.66
C TYR A 203 -4.41 9.58 15.20
N GLU A 204 -4.67 9.56 13.89
CA GLU A 204 -6.00 9.34 13.32
C GLU A 204 -6.56 7.96 13.69
N ASP A 205 -5.72 6.91 13.65
CA ASP A 205 -6.12 5.55 14.05
C ASP A 205 -6.44 5.45 15.54
N SER A 206 -5.77 6.26 16.37
CA SER A 206 -5.99 6.22 17.82
C SER A 206 -7.13 7.14 18.27
N LEU A 207 -7.68 7.98 17.37
CA LEU A 207 -8.78 8.89 17.67
C LEU A 207 -10.14 8.16 17.55
N LEU A 208 -10.33 7.18 18.42
CA LEU A 208 -11.52 6.33 18.47
C LEU A 208 -12.75 7.14 18.94
N PRO A 209 -13.98 6.78 18.52
CA PRO A 209 -15.20 7.44 18.98
C PRO A 209 -15.36 7.53 20.50
N GLU A 210 -14.92 6.50 21.22
CA GLU A 210 -14.99 6.35 22.67
C GLU A 210 -13.83 7.02 23.41
N TYR A 211 -12.83 7.55 22.71
CA TYR A 211 -11.66 8.15 23.33
C TYR A 211 -12.03 9.46 24.05
N SER A 212 -11.97 9.43 25.38
CA SER A 212 -12.27 10.58 26.26
C SER A 212 -11.02 11.36 26.72
N GLY A 213 -9.83 10.91 26.34
CA GLY A 213 -8.57 11.54 26.73
C GLY A 213 -8.25 12.83 25.96
N SER A 214 -7.13 13.48 26.31
CA SER A 214 -6.71 14.69 25.60
C SER A 214 -6.13 14.38 24.22
N LYS A 215 -6.42 15.23 23.22
CA LYS A 215 -5.79 15.16 21.89
C LYS A 215 -4.26 15.33 21.96
N ASN A 216 -3.77 16.10 22.92
CA ASN A 216 -2.33 16.30 23.15
C ASN A 216 -1.64 15.03 23.64
N ALA A 217 -2.27 14.26 24.53
CA ALA A 217 -1.75 12.96 24.97
C ALA A 217 -1.70 11.98 23.80
N LEU A 218 -2.76 11.93 22.98
CA LEU A 218 -2.82 11.09 21.79
C LEU A 218 -1.73 11.46 20.76
N GLN A 219 -1.53 12.75 20.53
CA GLN A 219 -0.48 13.26 19.66
C GLN A 219 0.93 12.90 20.18
N LYS A 220 1.14 12.95 21.49
CA LYS A 220 2.41 12.56 22.13
C LYS A 220 2.67 11.07 21.99
N ASP A 221 1.67 10.23 22.24
CA ASP A 221 1.74 8.79 22.05
C ASP A 221 2.01 8.41 20.59
N ALA A 222 1.26 8.99 19.64
CA ALA A 222 1.48 8.77 18.21
C ALA A 222 2.90 9.13 17.77
N ARG A 223 3.48 10.23 18.29
CA ARG A 223 4.88 10.62 18.03
C ARG A 223 5.88 9.59 18.57
N GLN A 224 5.62 9.03 19.75
CA GLN A 224 6.49 8.03 20.35
C GLN A 224 6.48 6.73 19.53
N ARG A 225 5.28 6.24 19.16
CA ARG A 225 5.12 5.02 18.35
C ARG A 225 5.62 5.19 16.92
N ALA A 226 5.51 6.38 16.31
CA ALA A 226 5.91 6.62 14.93
C ALA A 226 7.38 6.25 14.65
N VAL A 227 8.28 6.48 15.61
CA VAL A 227 9.69 6.08 15.46
C VAL A 227 9.83 4.56 15.38
N GLY A 228 9.10 3.82 16.21
CA GLY A 228 9.07 2.36 16.16
C GLY A 228 8.47 1.83 14.86
N VAL A 229 7.40 2.45 14.36
CA VAL A 229 6.78 2.04 13.08
C VAL A 229 7.75 2.22 11.92
N ILE A 230 8.46 3.35 11.88
CA ILE A 230 9.49 3.60 10.86
C ILE A 230 10.64 2.59 10.99
N GLN A 231 11.12 2.34 12.21
CA GLN A 231 12.15 1.35 12.48
C GLN A 231 11.77 -0.04 11.94
N ARG A 232 10.56 -0.50 12.27
CA ARG A 232 10.07 -1.82 11.83
C ARG A 232 9.80 -1.86 10.31
N SER A 233 9.30 -0.77 9.73
CA SER A 233 9.09 -0.65 8.29
C SER A 233 10.43 -0.71 7.52
N TRP A 234 11.47 -0.07 8.02
CA TRP A 234 12.81 -0.12 7.41
C TRP A 234 13.45 -1.49 7.60
N ALA A 235 13.33 -2.11 8.78
CA ALA A 235 13.81 -3.46 9.03
C ALA A 235 13.14 -4.50 8.11
N TRP A 236 11.81 -4.43 7.96
CA TRP A 236 11.08 -5.24 6.98
C TRP A 236 11.55 -4.96 5.57
N GLY A 237 11.74 -3.68 5.24
CA GLY A 237 12.30 -3.25 3.97
C GLY A 237 13.67 -3.87 3.66
N ASN A 238 14.56 -3.94 4.65
CA ASN A 238 15.90 -4.51 4.52
C ASN A 238 15.84 -6.04 4.36
N LEU A 239 15.03 -6.72 5.18
CA LEU A 239 14.80 -8.17 5.07
C LEU A 239 14.30 -8.53 3.68
N LEU A 240 13.29 -7.80 3.18
CA LEU A 240 12.76 -8.02 1.84
C LEU A 240 13.77 -7.75 0.72
N ALA A 241 14.70 -6.81 0.92
CA ALA A 241 15.75 -6.52 -0.06
C ALA A 241 16.79 -7.65 -0.13
N GLU A 242 17.04 -8.33 0.98
CA GLU A 242 17.88 -9.54 1.01
C GLU A 242 17.16 -10.74 0.40
N HIS A 243 15.88 -10.92 0.72
CA HIS A 243 15.09 -12.06 0.24
C HIS A 243 14.70 -11.95 -1.24
N PHE A 244 14.44 -10.73 -1.74
CA PHE A 244 14.02 -10.46 -3.12
C PHE A 244 14.91 -9.38 -3.77
N PRO A 245 16.22 -9.64 -3.99
CA PRO A 245 17.19 -8.60 -4.36
C PRO A 245 16.93 -7.98 -5.75
N SER A 246 16.41 -8.79 -6.68
CA SER A 246 16.14 -8.34 -8.05
C SER A 246 14.75 -7.73 -8.23
N ALA A 247 13.82 -7.97 -7.30
CA ALA A 247 12.43 -7.57 -7.47
C ALA A 247 12.25 -6.06 -7.63
N ILE A 248 11.28 -5.65 -8.45
CA ILE A 248 10.82 -4.26 -8.53
C ILE A 248 10.09 -3.94 -7.22
N ARG A 249 10.56 -2.90 -6.52
CA ARG A 249 10.05 -2.54 -5.18
C ARG A 249 8.86 -1.62 -5.36
N LEU A 250 7.66 -2.15 -5.30
CA LEU A 250 6.45 -1.34 -5.23
C LEU A 250 6.24 -0.83 -3.79
N SER A 251 5.47 0.23 -3.66
CA SER A 251 5.13 0.87 -2.39
C SER A 251 3.72 1.43 -2.44
N ILE A 252 3.04 1.47 -1.30
CA ILE A 252 1.74 2.14 -1.16
C ILE A 252 1.84 3.60 -0.72
N HIS A 253 3.06 4.15 -0.71
CA HIS A 253 3.32 5.56 -0.43
C HIS A 253 4.04 6.22 -1.61
N PRO A 254 3.84 7.53 -1.83
CA PRO A 254 4.71 8.31 -2.70
C PRO A 254 6.19 8.10 -2.35
N GLN A 255 7.05 8.09 -3.37
CA GLN A 255 8.49 7.87 -3.23
C GLN A 255 9.27 8.97 -3.94
N PRO A 256 10.49 9.31 -3.45
CA PRO A 256 11.42 10.15 -4.17
C PRO A 256 11.67 9.61 -5.59
N ILE A 257 11.92 10.50 -6.54
CA ILE A 257 12.04 10.16 -7.97
C ILE A 257 13.30 9.35 -8.30
N ASP A 258 14.29 9.34 -7.42
CA ASP A 258 15.53 8.57 -7.47
C ASP A 258 15.49 7.33 -6.55
N SER A 259 14.35 7.05 -5.91
CA SER A 259 14.18 5.90 -5.03
C SER A 259 14.16 4.58 -5.80
N MET A 260 14.68 3.54 -5.16
CA MET A 260 14.50 2.16 -5.60
C MET A 260 13.02 1.72 -5.55
N LYS A 261 12.20 2.40 -4.76
CA LYS A 261 10.77 2.09 -4.57
C LYS A 261 9.91 2.93 -5.53
N ILE A 262 8.86 2.33 -6.07
CA ILE A 262 7.84 3.01 -6.88
C ILE A 262 6.51 2.99 -6.12
N GLY A 263 5.98 4.16 -5.77
CA GLY A 263 4.64 4.26 -5.21
C GLY A 263 3.58 3.92 -6.27
N ILE A 264 2.63 3.03 -5.97
CA ILE A 264 1.59 2.59 -6.92
C ILE A 264 0.18 2.74 -6.33
N HIS A 265 -0.72 3.34 -7.11
CA HIS A 265 -2.16 3.39 -6.84
C HIS A 265 -2.79 2.02 -7.13
N MET A 266 -3.85 1.70 -6.39
CA MET A 266 -4.59 0.44 -6.57
C MET A 266 -6.09 0.66 -6.83
N MET A 267 -6.55 1.85 -6.49
CA MET A 267 -7.89 2.35 -6.74
C MET A 267 -7.78 3.85 -6.98
N PRO A 268 -8.66 4.44 -7.81
CA PRO A 268 -8.70 5.89 -7.95
C PRO A 268 -9.02 6.56 -6.61
N THR A 269 -8.25 7.57 -6.25
CA THR A 269 -8.35 8.31 -4.98
C THR A 269 -7.82 9.73 -5.18
N ARG A 270 -8.32 10.68 -4.38
CA ARG A 270 -7.78 12.04 -4.33
C ARG A 270 -6.59 12.21 -3.39
N ASP A 271 -6.41 11.25 -2.49
CA ASP A 271 -5.35 11.27 -1.48
C ASP A 271 -4.30 10.21 -1.84
N ASP A 272 -3.14 10.67 -2.33
CA ASP A 272 -1.98 9.83 -2.68
C ASP A 272 -1.43 8.99 -1.52
N TRP A 273 -1.86 9.25 -0.28
CA TRP A 273 -1.50 8.46 0.88
C TRP A 273 -2.59 7.48 1.34
N LEU A 274 -3.81 7.61 0.82
CA LEU A 274 -4.91 6.76 1.23
C LEU A 274 -4.74 5.35 0.66
N THR A 275 -5.00 4.36 1.52
CA THR A 275 -4.89 2.94 1.25
C THR A 275 -6.19 2.22 1.63
N PRO A 276 -6.50 1.07 1.00
CA PRO A 276 -7.77 0.36 1.20
C PRO A 276 -8.11 0.06 2.66
N TRP A 277 -7.09 -0.23 3.47
CA TRP A 277 -7.25 -0.56 4.88
C TRP A 277 -7.37 0.66 5.80
N HIS A 278 -7.31 1.88 5.27
CA HIS A 278 -7.54 3.13 6.00
C HIS A 278 -8.73 3.94 5.46
N GLY A 279 -9.51 3.37 4.55
CA GLY A 279 -10.67 4.00 3.93
C GLY A 279 -11.74 3.00 3.55
N VAL A 280 -12.64 3.44 2.69
CA VAL A 280 -13.75 2.64 2.18
C VAL A 280 -13.86 2.82 0.68
N ALA A 281 -14.29 1.77 -0.03
CA ALA A 281 -14.73 1.91 -1.40
C ALA A 281 -16.08 2.66 -1.43
N ALA A 282 -16.19 3.62 -2.33
CA ALA A 282 -17.44 4.30 -2.64
C ALA A 282 -17.73 4.16 -4.14
N ASN A 283 -18.92 3.68 -4.48
CA ASN A 283 -19.46 3.71 -5.82
C ASN A 283 -20.13 5.07 -6.04
N VAL A 284 -19.52 5.89 -6.88
CA VAL A 284 -20.00 7.22 -7.24
C VAL A 284 -20.41 7.16 -8.70
N ASN A 285 -21.71 7.20 -8.98
CA ASN A 285 -22.25 7.18 -10.35
C ASN A 285 -21.73 6.02 -11.23
N GLY A 286 -21.56 4.83 -10.65
CA GLY A 286 -21.06 3.65 -11.35
C GLY A 286 -19.55 3.46 -11.32
N HIS A 287 -18.80 4.43 -10.76
CA HIS A 287 -17.34 4.37 -10.66
C HIS A 287 -16.91 4.17 -9.21
N PHE A 288 -16.06 3.18 -8.97
CA PHE A 288 -15.49 2.96 -7.65
C PHE A 288 -14.27 3.85 -7.41
N VAL A 289 -14.29 4.53 -6.27
CA VAL A 289 -13.18 5.34 -5.76
C VAL A 289 -12.90 4.97 -4.30
N LEU A 290 -11.66 5.19 -3.86
CA LEU A 290 -11.26 5.02 -2.46
C LEU A 290 -11.38 6.37 -1.75
N MET A 291 -12.12 6.40 -0.64
CA MET A 291 -12.42 7.63 0.12
C MET A 291 -12.26 7.43 1.62
N LYS A 292 -12.09 8.52 2.36
CA LYS A 292 -12.07 8.48 3.82
C LYS A 292 -13.48 8.21 4.35
N GLY A 293 -13.60 7.39 5.39
CA GLY A 293 -14.92 7.02 5.95
C GLY A 293 -15.78 8.22 6.38
N ASP A 294 -15.17 9.27 6.94
CA ASP A 294 -15.90 10.50 7.32
C ASP A 294 -16.36 11.32 6.10
N GLU A 295 -15.59 11.34 4.99
CA GLU A 295 -15.95 12.05 3.75
C GLU A 295 -17.18 11.41 3.09
N VAL A 296 -17.20 10.08 3.03
CA VAL A 296 -18.35 9.34 2.48
C VAL A 296 -19.62 9.57 3.30
N LYS A 297 -19.50 9.68 4.62
CA LYS A 297 -20.63 10.01 5.51
C LYS A 297 -21.14 11.43 5.29
N GLN A 298 -20.24 12.39 5.05
CA GLN A 298 -20.60 13.78 4.73
C GLN A 298 -21.36 13.89 3.40
N LEU A 299 -21.02 13.04 2.43
CA LEU A 299 -21.72 12.91 1.15
C LEU A 299 -22.98 12.02 1.23
N HIS A 300 -23.45 11.70 2.43
CA HIS A 300 -24.63 10.86 2.66
C HIS A 300 -24.58 9.51 1.96
N GLY A 301 -23.39 8.92 1.84
CA GLY A 301 -23.21 7.60 1.24
C GLY A 301 -24.07 6.55 1.93
N LYS A 302 -24.82 5.78 1.14
CA LYS A 302 -25.62 4.66 1.60
C LYS A 302 -24.76 3.41 1.71
N LEU A 303 -24.72 2.79 2.89
CA LEU A 303 -24.00 1.53 3.08
C LEU A 303 -24.66 0.42 2.26
N ILE A 304 -23.86 -0.29 1.47
CA ILE A 304 -24.26 -1.47 0.72
C ILE A 304 -23.69 -2.71 1.40
N GLU A 305 -24.55 -3.69 1.62
CA GLU A 305 -24.19 -5.00 2.11
C GLU A 305 -24.26 -6.03 0.99
N ILE A 306 -23.29 -6.94 0.96
CA ILE A 306 -23.30 -8.09 0.06
C ILE A 306 -23.37 -9.34 0.94
N ARG A 307 -24.44 -10.13 0.78
CA ARG A 307 -24.71 -11.33 1.60
C ARG A 307 -24.74 -11.03 3.11
N GLY A 308 -25.28 -9.87 3.49
CA GLY A 308 -25.39 -9.44 4.90
C GLY A 308 -24.08 -8.95 5.53
N VAL A 309 -23.04 -8.71 4.72
CA VAL A 309 -21.75 -8.16 5.19
C VAL A 309 -21.56 -6.76 4.60
N PRO A 310 -21.22 -5.73 5.41
CA PRO A 310 -20.85 -4.40 4.93
C PRO A 310 -19.76 -4.48 3.85
N SER A 311 -20.00 -3.87 2.70
CA SER A 311 -19.13 -4.01 1.53
C SER A 311 -18.51 -2.69 1.08
N HIS A 312 -19.33 -1.69 0.81
CA HIS A 312 -18.92 -0.38 0.28
C HIS A 312 -20.07 0.62 0.48
N TYR A 313 -19.83 1.88 0.13
CA TYR A 313 -20.88 2.88 0.07
C TYR A 313 -21.32 3.16 -1.37
N LEU A 314 -22.59 3.52 -1.55
CA LEU A 314 -23.14 4.07 -2.78
C LEU A 314 -23.45 5.56 -2.56
N ILE A 315 -22.98 6.41 -3.45
CA ILE A 315 -23.30 7.84 -3.47
C ILE A 315 -24.06 8.10 -4.77
N GLU A 316 -25.38 8.28 -4.65
CA GLU A 316 -26.25 8.68 -5.75
C GLU A 316 -26.30 10.21 -5.79
N THR A 317 -25.68 10.84 -6.78
CA THR A 317 -25.85 12.28 -6.95
C THR A 317 -27.23 12.56 -7.54
N SER A 318 -28.11 13.25 -6.82
CA SER A 318 -29.19 14.01 -7.45
C SER A 318 -28.57 15.09 -8.35
N TYR A 319 -29.23 15.41 -9.47
CA TYR A 319 -28.73 16.21 -10.61
C TYR A 319 -28.27 17.67 -10.32
N GLU A 320 -28.11 18.06 -9.06
CA GLU A 320 -27.57 19.35 -8.65
C GLU A 320 -26.55 19.13 -7.53
N GLU A 321 -25.26 19.08 -7.86
CA GLU A 321 -24.18 19.71 -7.09
C GLU A 321 -22.81 19.58 -7.79
N ASN A 322 -22.18 20.73 -8.03
CA ASN A 322 -20.89 20.87 -8.72
C ASN A 322 -19.70 20.15 -8.03
N GLN A 323 -19.84 19.75 -6.76
CA GLN A 323 -18.73 19.23 -5.96
C GLN A 323 -18.31 17.79 -6.33
N VAL A 324 -19.24 16.96 -6.83
CA VAL A 324 -18.96 15.58 -7.27
C VAL A 324 -18.58 15.50 -8.76
N ALA A 325 -18.96 16.48 -9.56
CA ALA A 325 -18.43 16.64 -10.91
C ALA A 325 -16.95 17.10 -10.87
N GLU A 326 -16.63 18.02 -9.96
CA GLU A 326 -15.25 18.40 -9.64
C GLU A 326 -14.51 17.22 -8.98
N PHE A 327 -15.18 16.51 -8.04
CA PHE A 327 -15.06 15.07 -7.76
C PHE A 327 -14.20 14.23 -8.72
N LEU A 328 -14.95 13.77 -9.74
CA LEU A 328 -14.57 12.84 -10.79
C LEU A 328 -13.58 13.47 -11.78
N LYS A 329 -13.70 14.78 -12.09
CA LYS A 329 -12.73 15.47 -12.95
C LYS A 329 -11.31 15.48 -12.36
N THR A 330 -11.15 15.58 -11.04
CA THR A 330 -9.83 15.45 -10.40
C THR A 330 -9.32 14.01 -10.43
N VAL A 331 -10.21 13.03 -10.35
CA VAL A 331 -9.85 11.59 -10.36
C VAL A 331 -9.49 11.10 -11.77
N GLU A 332 -10.17 11.58 -12.82
CA GLU A 332 -9.86 11.26 -14.22
C GLU A 332 -8.53 11.83 -14.70
N GLN A 333 -7.98 12.86 -14.04
CA GLN A 333 -6.63 13.38 -14.31
C GLN A 333 -5.50 12.53 -13.69
N VAL A 334 -5.84 11.54 -12.85
CA VAL A 334 -4.93 10.62 -12.15
C VAL A 334 -5.10 9.17 -12.65
N GLY A 335 -6.03 8.93 -13.59
CA GLY A 335 -6.38 7.61 -14.12
C GLY A 335 -5.57 7.16 -15.32
#